data_AF-A0A9E4C3R2-F1
#
_entry.id   AF-A0A9E4C3R2-F1
#
_cell.length_a   1.000
_cell.length_b   1.000
_cell.length_c   1.000
_cell.angle_alpha   90.00
_cell.angle_beta   90.00
_cell.angle_gamma   90.00
#
_symmetry.space_group_name_H-M   'P 1'
#
loop_
_entity.id
_entity.type
_entity.pdbx_description
1 polymer ?
#
loop_
_entity_poly.entity_id
_entity_poly.type
_entity_poly.pdbx_seq_one_letter_code
_entity_poly.pdbx_strand_id
1 'polypeptide(L)'
;MKTWIGCLLCAALLAGGCGHKLGYRHFAGPILPVTNLAGADFVVRDDHSITFVKNRLEVSLLPLTVAMLNRQLGSHSQRPEGFHDPNPYLAPVNPYTYGDWKPGWEEEHPTRFTVFLLKVKNYAYPKVWLNPYAIE
;
A
#
# COMPACT_ATOMS: atom_id res chain seq x y z
N MET A 1 -1.04 -34.60 -44.82
CA MET A 1 -0.68 -33.17 -44.96
C MET A 1 -1.53 -32.24 -44.10
N LYS A 2 -2.86 -32.41 -44.05
CA LYS A 2 -3.78 -31.54 -43.27
C LYS A 2 -3.57 -31.56 -41.74
N THR A 3 -3.08 -32.66 -41.19
CA THR A 3 -2.80 -32.83 -39.75
C THR A 3 -1.54 -32.11 -39.28
N TRP A 4 -0.54 -31.94 -40.16
CA TRP A 4 0.72 -31.27 -39.81
C TRP A 4 0.57 -29.75 -39.71
N ILE A 5 -0.30 -29.18 -40.54
CA ILE A 5 -0.62 -27.74 -40.51
C ILE A 5 -1.33 -27.37 -39.19
N GLY A 6 -2.24 -28.23 -38.71
CA GLY A 6 -2.91 -28.04 -37.43
C GLY A 6 -1.95 -28.09 -36.24
N CYS A 7 -1.01 -29.05 -36.23
CA CYS A 7 0.01 -29.13 -35.18
C CYS A 7 0.95 -27.92 -35.19
N LEU A 8 1.35 -27.43 -36.37
CA LEU A 8 2.20 -26.23 -36.49
C LEU A 8 1.48 -24.97 -36.00
N LEU A 9 0.18 -24.83 -36.27
CA LEU A 9 -0.61 -23.70 -35.80
C LEU A 9 -0.79 -23.71 -34.27
N CYS A 10 -1.05 -24.88 -33.68
CA CYS A 10 -1.11 -25.04 -32.22
C CYS A 10 0.23 -24.75 -31.55
N ALA A 11 1.35 -25.21 -32.13
CA ALA A 11 2.68 -24.93 -31.60
C ALA A 11 3.00 -23.43 -31.66
N ALA A 12 2.61 -22.73 -32.73
CA ALA A 12 2.80 -21.29 -32.86
C ALA A 12 1.96 -20.50 -31.84
N LEU A 13 0.71 -20.90 -31.58
CA LEU A 13 -0.17 -20.28 -30.57
C LEU A 13 0.36 -20.48 -29.15
N LEU A 14 0.86 -21.67 -28.82
CA LEU A 14 1.46 -21.96 -27.51
C LEU A 14 2.78 -21.20 -27.29
N ALA A 15 3.62 -21.09 -28.32
CA ALA A 15 4.86 -20.33 -28.24
C ALA A 15 4.62 -18.81 -28.14
N GLY A 16 3.59 -18.28 -28.83
CA GLY A 16 3.21 -16.86 -28.76
C GLY A 16 2.56 -16.46 -27.43
N GLY A 17 1.83 -17.37 -26.78
CA GLY A 17 1.18 -17.13 -25.49
C GLY A 17 2.15 -17.00 -24.31
N CYS A 18 3.24 -17.76 -24.30
CA CYS A 18 4.21 -17.75 -23.21
C CYS A 18 5.13 -16.52 -23.19
N GLY A 19 5.21 -15.76 -24.30
CA GLY A 19 6.01 -14.54 -24.39
C GLY A 19 5.24 -13.23 -24.19
N HIS A 20 3.91 -13.29 -24.28
CA HIS A 20 3.09 -12.09 -24.15
C HIS A 20 2.84 -11.79 -22.67
N LYS A 21 3.28 -10.61 -22.23
CA LYS A 21 2.98 -10.00 -20.93
C LYS A 21 1.49 -9.58 -20.83
N LEU A 22 0.57 -10.50 -21.15
CA LEU A 22 -0.89 -10.35 -21.06
C LEU A 22 -1.43 -10.79 -19.70
N GLY A 23 -0.59 -11.39 -18.85
CA GLY A 23 -0.90 -11.66 -17.43
C GLY A 23 -0.57 -10.46 -16.54
N TYR A 24 -1.26 -10.40 -15.39
CA TYR A 24 -1.05 -9.45 -14.29
C TYR A 24 0.42 -8.98 -14.21
N ARG A 25 0.64 -7.69 -14.48
CA ARG A 25 1.97 -7.09 -14.38
C ARG A 25 2.31 -7.00 -12.90
N HIS A 26 3.01 -8.02 -12.39
CA HIS A 26 3.68 -7.90 -11.11
C HIS A 26 4.69 -6.76 -11.24
N PHE A 27 4.38 -5.62 -10.62
CA PHE A 27 5.35 -4.57 -10.34
C PHE A 27 6.31 -5.14 -9.27
N ALA A 28 7.29 -5.91 -9.73
CA ALA A 28 8.28 -6.60 -8.90
C ALA A 28 9.72 -6.14 -9.21
N GLY A 29 9.88 -4.97 -9.84
CA GLY A 29 11.18 -4.31 -9.96
C GLY A 29 11.50 -3.49 -8.71
N PRO A 30 12.78 -3.20 -8.44
CA PRO A 30 13.12 -2.24 -7.39
C PRO A 30 12.41 -0.92 -7.69
N ILE A 31 11.70 -0.38 -6.70
CA ILE A 31 11.07 0.93 -6.80
C ILE A 31 12.20 1.95 -6.89
N LEU A 32 12.48 2.41 -8.11
CA LEU A 32 13.47 3.46 -8.34
C LEU A 32 12.81 4.82 -8.12
N PRO A 33 13.48 5.76 -7.44
CA PRO A 33 12.99 7.13 -7.35
C PRO A 33 12.87 7.70 -8.78
N VAL A 34 11.78 8.40 -9.06
CA VAL A 34 11.67 9.16 -10.31
C VAL A 34 12.81 10.16 -10.37
N THR A 35 13.65 10.03 -11.39
CA THR A 35 14.83 10.87 -11.60
C THR A 35 14.52 12.23 -12.22
N ASN A 36 13.29 12.41 -12.76
CA ASN A 36 12.86 13.63 -13.45
C ASN A 36 11.51 14.15 -12.92
N LEU A 37 11.42 14.47 -11.63
CA LEU A 37 10.35 15.32 -11.09
C LEU A 37 10.68 16.79 -11.35
N ALA A 38 10.92 17.16 -12.61
CA ALA A 38 11.08 18.55 -12.99
C ALA A 38 9.71 19.24 -12.93
N GLY A 39 9.41 19.93 -11.82
CA GLY A 39 8.23 20.80 -11.70
C GLY A 39 7.20 20.44 -10.64
N ALA A 40 7.44 19.42 -9.79
CA ALA A 40 6.62 19.20 -8.61
C ALA A 40 7.37 19.70 -7.37
N ASP A 41 7.02 20.90 -6.89
CA ASP A 41 7.51 21.41 -5.61
C ASP A 41 6.84 20.63 -4.47
N PHE A 42 7.62 19.75 -3.85
CA PHE A 42 7.28 19.15 -2.57
C PHE A 42 8.34 19.54 -1.54
N VAL A 43 7.88 19.75 -0.31
CA VAL A 43 8.74 20.08 0.82
C VAL A 43 8.76 18.88 1.76
N VAL A 44 9.95 18.33 1.99
CA VAL A 44 10.17 17.34 3.05
C VAL A 44 10.40 18.12 4.35
N ARG A 45 9.60 17.83 5.36
CA ARG A 45 9.66 18.47 6.69
C ARG A 45 10.50 17.63 7.64
N ASP A 46 10.90 18.23 8.77
CA ASP A 46 11.72 17.58 9.80
C ASP A 46 11.06 16.34 10.44
N ASP A 47 9.72 16.29 10.45
CA ASP A 47 8.94 15.14 10.90
C ASP A 47 8.85 14.01 9.86
N HIS A 48 9.66 14.09 8.81
CA HIS A 48 9.67 13.17 7.65
C HIS A 48 8.37 13.21 6.82
N SER A 49 7.47 14.17 7.06
CA SER A 49 6.32 14.35 6.20
C SER A 49 6.70 15.05 4.90
N ILE A 50 6.08 14.61 3.81
CA ILE A 50 6.26 15.17 2.47
C ILE A 50 5.00 15.95 2.16
N THR A 51 5.15 17.26 1.95
CA THR A 51 4.01 18.15 1.66
C THR A 51 4.13 18.68 0.24
N PHE A 52 3.12 18.40 -0.57
CA PHE A 52 2.93 18.94 -1.91
C PHE A 52 1.86 20.04 -1.86
N VAL A 53 2.17 21.21 -2.43
CA VAL A 53 1.23 22.34 -2.49
C VAL A 53 1.05 22.78 -3.93
N LYS A 54 -0.21 22.87 -4.36
CA LYS A 54 -0.61 23.44 -5.65
C LYS A 54 -1.80 24.38 -5.45
N ASN A 55 -1.60 25.69 -5.64
CA ASN A 55 -2.60 26.71 -5.33
C ASN A 55 -3.09 26.58 -3.87
N ARG A 56 -4.38 26.32 -3.64
CA ARG A 56 -4.97 26.05 -2.31
C ARG A 56 -5.31 24.56 -2.10
N LEU A 57 -4.60 23.68 -2.80
CA LEU A 57 -4.56 22.24 -2.56
C LEU A 57 -3.24 21.91 -1.87
N GLU A 58 -3.33 21.33 -0.67
CA GLU A 58 -2.20 20.83 0.10
C GLU A 58 -2.42 19.32 0.32
N VAL A 59 -1.44 18.53 -0.09
CA VAL A 59 -1.40 17.08 0.13
C VAL A 59 -0.17 16.79 0.96
N SER A 60 -0.36 16.26 2.17
CA SER A 60 0.70 15.87 3.07
C SER A 60 0.68 14.36 3.28
N LEU A 61 1.86 13.76 3.18
CA LEU A 61 2.10 12.33 3.37
C LEU A 61 3.08 12.16 4.52
N LEU A 62 2.70 11.40 5.55
CA LEU A 62 3.57 11.09 6.69
C LEU A 62 3.75 9.57 6.79
N PRO A 63 4.96 9.02 6.65
CA PRO A 63 5.21 7.62 6.95
C PRO A 63 5.02 7.37 8.46
N LEU A 64 4.20 6.37 8.82
CA LEU A 64 3.94 6.04 10.22
C LEU A 64 4.83 4.89 10.68
N THR A 65 5.50 5.09 11.82
CA THR A 65 6.27 4.03 12.50
C THR A 65 5.34 3.15 13.33
N VAL A 66 5.82 1.95 13.71
CA VAL A 66 5.08 1.03 14.60
C VAL A 66 4.72 1.71 15.92
N ALA A 67 5.63 2.49 16.51
CA ALA A 67 5.37 3.22 17.74
C ALA A 67 4.25 4.28 17.58
N MET A 68 4.23 5.01 16.47
CA MET A 68 3.17 5.97 16.17
C MET A 68 1.82 5.29 16.00
N LEU A 69 1.80 4.16 15.27
CA LEU A 69 0.59 3.35 15.05
C LEU A 69 0.04 2.80 16.37
N ASN A 70 0.89 2.22 17.21
CA ASN A 70 0.48 1.67 18.52
C ASN A 70 -0.02 2.76 19.46
N ARG A 71 0.55 3.97 19.41
CA ARG A 71 0.04 5.12 20.18
C ARG A 71 -1.34 5.59 19.68
N GLN A 72 -1.55 5.64 18.38
CA GLN A 72 -2.82 6.10 17.79
C GLN A 72 -3.95 5.08 17.97
N LEU A 73 -3.62 3.79 17.92
CA LEU A 73 -4.56 2.67 18.00
C LEU A 73 -4.46 1.91 19.32
N GLY A 74 -3.97 2.56 20.38
CA GLY A 74 -3.79 1.92 21.69
C GLY A 74 -5.09 1.33 22.26
N SER A 75 -6.24 1.94 21.97
CA SER A 75 -7.56 1.42 22.37
C SER A 75 -7.94 0.12 21.65
N HIS A 76 -7.45 -0.12 20.43
CA HIS A 76 -7.69 -1.37 19.68
C HIS A 76 -6.79 -2.51 20.17
N SER A 77 -5.85 -2.23 21.06
CA SER A 77 -4.95 -3.22 21.66
C SER A 77 -5.35 -3.58 23.10
N GLN A 78 -6.45 -3.02 23.61
CA GLN A 78 -6.93 -3.33 24.96
C GLN A 78 -7.72 -4.64 24.95
N ARG A 79 -7.34 -5.58 25.81
CA ARG A 79 -8.10 -6.80 26.04
C ARG A 79 -9.46 -6.42 26.64
N PRO A 80 -10.60 -6.74 26.00
CA PRO A 80 -11.89 -6.53 26.63
C PRO A 80 -11.96 -7.35 27.92
N GLU A 81 -12.47 -6.76 29.00
CA GLU A 81 -12.69 -7.49 30.24
C GLU A 81 -13.80 -8.52 30.05
N GLY A 82 -13.51 -9.80 30.25
CA GLY A 82 -14.47 -10.90 30.11
C GLY A 82 -14.36 -11.71 28.82
N PHE A 83 -15.23 -12.71 28.69
CA PHE A 83 -15.29 -13.62 27.54
C PHE A 83 -16.30 -13.09 26.51
N HIS A 84 -15.97 -11.96 25.88
CA HIS A 84 -16.86 -11.33 24.89
C HIS A 84 -16.58 -11.76 23.45
N ASP A 85 -15.37 -12.26 23.17
CA ASP A 85 -14.98 -12.69 21.84
C ASP A 85 -15.28 -14.18 21.62
N PRO A 86 -15.69 -14.58 20.40
CA PRO A 86 -15.92 -15.97 20.05
C PRO A 86 -14.64 -16.84 20.13
N ASN A 87 -13.46 -16.22 20.16
CA ASN A 87 -12.20 -16.89 20.42
C ASN A 87 -11.42 -16.18 21.55
N PRO A 88 -11.30 -16.78 22.74
CA PRO A 88 -10.62 -16.18 23.90
C PRO A 88 -9.09 -16.04 23.75
N TYR A 89 -8.53 -16.64 22.70
CA TYR A 89 -7.10 -16.56 22.37
C TYR A 89 -6.80 -15.43 21.37
N LEU A 90 -7.81 -14.72 20.85
CA LEU A 90 -7.57 -13.51 20.08
C LEU A 90 -7.13 -12.40 21.02
N ALA A 91 -5.85 -12.01 20.93
CA ALA A 91 -5.40 -10.76 21.50
C ALA A 91 -5.87 -9.62 20.58
N PRO A 92 -6.62 -8.62 21.08
CA PRO A 92 -6.84 -7.40 20.33
C PRO A 92 -5.46 -6.76 20.11
N VAL A 93 -5.07 -6.71 18.85
CA VAL A 93 -3.80 -6.15 18.41
C VAL A 93 -4.08 -5.11 17.35
N ASN A 94 -3.25 -4.07 17.32
CA ASN A 94 -3.27 -3.11 16.24
C ASN A 94 -3.21 -3.83 14.87
N PRO A 95 -4.18 -3.59 13.96
CA PRO A 95 -4.29 -4.32 12.69
C PRO A 95 -3.09 -4.09 11.76
N TYR A 96 -2.36 -3.00 11.95
CA TYR A 96 -1.22 -2.60 11.12
C TYR A 96 0.13 -3.10 11.62
N THR A 97 0.18 -3.71 12.81
CA THR A 97 1.43 -4.15 13.45
C THR A 97 1.30 -5.62 13.88
N TYR A 98 2.38 -6.19 14.42
CA TYR A 98 2.34 -7.50 15.08
C TYR A 98 1.93 -7.40 16.57
N GLY A 99 1.24 -6.32 16.95
CA GLY A 99 0.99 -5.98 18.35
C GLY A 99 2.30 -5.66 19.06
N ASP A 100 2.44 -6.16 20.29
CA ASP A 100 3.63 -5.97 21.13
C ASP A 100 4.70 -7.06 20.91
N TRP A 101 4.53 -7.93 19.91
CA TRP A 101 5.52 -8.95 19.62
C TRP A 101 6.82 -8.30 19.14
N LYS A 102 7.94 -8.74 19.73
CA LYS A 102 9.30 -8.31 19.42
C LYS A 102 10.20 -9.55 19.37
N PRO A 103 10.97 -9.76 18.28
CA PRO A 103 11.97 -10.82 18.23
C PRO A 103 13.03 -10.60 19.31
N GLY A 104 13.53 -11.67 19.94
CA GLY A 104 14.52 -11.56 21.01
C GLY A 104 15.89 -11.01 20.57
N TRP A 105 16.15 -10.98 19.26
CA TRP A 105 17.42 -10.57 18.66
C TRP A 105 17.36 -9.20 17.95
N GLU A 106 16.21 -8.52 17.97
CA GLU A 106 16.02 -7.25 17.28
C GLU A 106 15.60 -6.18 18.29
N GLU A 107 16.12 -4.95 18.16
CA GLU A 107 15.81 -3.87 19.10
C GLU A 107 14.46 -3.18 18.78
N GLU A 108 14.00 -3.30 17.54
CA GLU A 108 12.77 -2.67 17.05
C GLU A 108 11.63 -3.67 16.87
N HIS A 109 10.39 -3.17 16.90
CA HIS A 109 9.24 -3.98 16.54
C HIS A 109 9.20 -4.17 15.01
N PRO A 110 9.01 -5.40 14.52
CA PRO A 110 8.97 -5.66 13.09
C PRO A 110 7.77 -4.99 12.44
N THR A 111 8.00 -4.41 11.26
CA THR A 111 6.95 -3.77 10.44
C THR A 111 6.19 -4.83 9.65
N ARG A 112 4.86 -4.87 9.79
CA ARG A 112 4.01 -5.74 8.96
C ARG A 112 3.68 -5.08 7.62
N PHE A 113 3.33 -3.81 7.66
CA PHE A 113 2.96 -3.01 6.49
C PHE A 113 3.68 -1.66 6.52
N THR A 114 3.90 -1.09 5.33
CA THR A 114 4.30 0.31 5.20
C THR A 114 3.04 1.17 5.18
N VAL A 115 2.76 1.85 6.29
CA VAL A 115 1.55 2.68 6.44
C VAL A 115 1.90 4.15 6.27
N PHE A 116 1.11 4.85 5.47
CA PHE A 116 1.23 6.29 5.28
C PHE A 116 -0.05 6.99 5.73
N LEU A 117 0.10 8.07 6.49
CA LEU A 117 -0.99 8.99 6.80
C LEU A 117 -1.09 10.05 5.71
N LEU A 118 -2.17 9.99 4.94
CA LEU A 118 -2.49 10.97 3.91
C LEU A 118 -3.41 12.05 4.48
N LYS A 119 -3.01 13.31 4.40
CA LYS A 119 -3.83 14.48 4.75
C LYS A 119 -4.03 15.33 3.51
N VAL A 120 -5.28 15.57 3.15
CA VAL A 120 -5.63 16.39 1.98
C VAL A 120 -6.45 17.60 2.43
N LYS A 121 -5.95 18.80 2.16
CA LYS A 121 -6.70 20.04 2.30
C LYS A 121 -6.95 20.62 0.92
N ASN A 122 -8.21 20.73 0.53
CA ASN A 122 -8.58 21.25 -0.78
C ASN A 122 -9.59 22.40 -0.63
N TYR A 123 -9.13 23.62 -0.92
CA TYR A 123 -9.95 24.84 -0.96
C TYR A 123 -10.08 25.45 -2.36
N ALA A 124 -9.40 24.87 -3.36
CA ALA A 124 -9.37 25.42 -4.72
C ALA A 124 -10.23 24.62 -5.71
N TYR A 125 -10.28 23.31 -5.57
CA TYR A 125 -10.85 22.41 -6.58
C TYR A 125 -12.20 21.84 -6.14
N PRO A 126 -13.15 21.61 -7.08
CA PRO A 126 -14.44 21.03 -6.77
C PRO A 126 -14.28 19.61 -6.21
N LYS A 127 -15.06 19.29 -5.17
CA LYS A 127 -15.13 17.95 -4.60
C LYS A 127 -16.19 17.17 -5.38
N VAL A 128 -15.75 16.31 -6.29
CA VAL A 128 -16.64 15.45 -7.07
C VAL A 128 -16.70 14.08 -6.41
N TRP A 129 -17.90 13.55 -6.20
CA TRP A 129 -18.07 12.15 -5.83
C TRP A 129 -17.82 11.29 -7.07
N LEU A 130 -16.67 10.63 -7.10
CA LEU A 130 -16.33 9.67 -8.15
C LEU A 130 -16.74 8.27 -7.68
N ASN A 131 -17.51 7.57 -8.50
CA ASN A 131 -17.74 6.14 -8.31
C ASN A 131 -16.51 5.39 -8.85
N PRO A 132 -15.69 4.74 -8.01
CA PRO A 132 -14.46 4.08 -8.46
C PRO A 132 -14.73 2.93 -9.45
N TYR A 133 -15.93 2.36 -9.48
CA TYR A 133 -16.33 1.33 -10.44
C TYR A 133 -16.76 1.89 -11.80
N ALA A 134 -16.91 3.21 -11.92
CA ALA A 134 -17.34 3.89 -13.14
C ALA A 134 -16.20 4.68 -13.80
N ILE A 135 -14.95 4.52 -13.32
CA ILE A 135 -13.76 5.11 -13.93
C ILE A 135 -13.18 4.06 -14.88
N GLU A 136 -13.32 4.27 -16.18
CA GLU A 136 -12.71 3.47 -17.25
C GLU A 136 -11.21 3.74 -17.40
#